data_AF-A0A096X815-F1
#
_entry.id   AF-A0A096X815-F1
#
_cell.length_a   1.000
_cell.length_b   1.000
_cell.length_c   1.000
_cell.angle_alpha   90.00
_cell.angle_beta   90.00
_cell.angle_gamma   90.00
#
_symmetry.space_group_name_H-M   'P 1'
#
loop_
_entity.id
_entity.type
_entity.pdbx_description
1 polymer ?
#
loop_
_entity_poly.entity_id
_entity_poly.type
_entity_poly.pdbx_seq_one_letter_code
_entity_poly.pdbx_strand_id
1 'polypeptide(L)' 'VFYDASRKLILKGVDGVIFVADSQVERMDANMEAIDNLEVNLNEQGYDLQTIPYVLQYNKRDLP' A
#
# COMPACT_ATOMS: atom_id res chain seq x y z
N VAL A 1 -5.90 9.81 11.22
CA VAL A 1 -5.62 11.28 11.14
C VAL A 1 -4.15 11.62 11.37
N PHE A 2 -3.43 10.97 12.30
CA PHE A 2 -1.95 11.03 12.34
C PHE A 2 -1.39 9.87 11.52
N TYR A 3 -0.83 10.09 10.32
CA TYR A 3 0.23 9.28 9.65
C TYR A 3 0.51 9.74 8.19
N ASP A 4 -0.30 10.61 7.58
CA ASP A 4 -0.14 10.99 6.15
C ASP A 4 1.19 11.69 5.84
N ALA A 5 1.65 12.61 6.68
CA ALA A 5 2.91 13.32 6.45
C ALA A 5 4.12 12.37 6.42
N SER A 6 4.12 11.35 7.29
CA SER A 6 5.16 10.31 7.30
C SER A 6 5.08 9.39 6.08
N ARG A 7 3.88 9.04 5.59
CA ARG A 7 3.69 8.17 4.41
C ARG A 7 4.16 8.84 3.12
N LYS A 8 3.88 10.13 2.95
CA LYS A 8 4.39 10.89 1.80
C LYS A 8 5.93 10.96 1.78
N LEU A 9 6.57 11.07 2.94
CA LEU A 9 8.04 11.12 2.97
C LEU A 9 8.71 9.79 2.58
N ILE A 10 8.07 8.66 2.91
CA ILE A 10 8.66 7.31 2.72
C ILE A 10 8.71 6.89 1.25
N LEU A 11 7.80 7.37 0.41
CA LEU A 11 7.73 6.97 -1.00
C LEU A 11 8.67 7.76 -1.92
N LYS A 12 9.42 8.74 -1.38
CA LYS A 12 10.33 9.54 -2.20
C LYS A 12 11.55 8.71 -2.59
N GLY A 13 11.78 8.54 -3.89
CA GLY A 13 12.91 7.74 -4.40
C GLY A 13 12.66 6.24 -4.30
N VAL A 14 11.40 5.81 -4.27
CA VAL A 14 11.04 4.38 -4.20
C VAL A 14 11.33 3.68 -5.53
N ASP A 15 12.04 2.55 -5.48
CA ASP A 15 12.34 1.70 -6.64
C ASP A 15 11.34 0.53 -6.78
N GLY A 16 10.60 0.22 -5.73
CA GLY A 16 9.65 -0.89 -5.70
C GLY A 16 8.81 -0.92 -4.42
N VAL A 17 7.64 -1.54 -4.48
CA VAL A 17 6.68 -1.59 -3.37
C VAL A 17 6.23 -3.03 -3.12
N ILE A 18 6.15 -3.41 -1.84
CA ILE A 18 5.46 -4.61 -1.40
C ILE A 18 4.26 -4.18 -0.58
N PHE A 19 3.05 -4.48 -1.06
CA PHE A 19 1.82 -4.26 -0.31
C PHE A 19 1.47 -5.51 0.49
N VAL A 20 1.39 -5.36 1.80
CA VAL A 20 1.10 -6.47 2.72
C VAL A 20 -0.36 -6.40 3.14
N ALA A 21 -1.20 -7.20 2.50
CA ALA A 21 -2.62 -7.31 2.79
C ALA A 21 -2.86 -8.22 3.99
N ASP A 22 -3.77 -7.83 4.88
CA ASP A 22 -4.26 -8.70 5.96
C ASP A 22 -5.35 -9.64 5.41
N SER A 23 -5.19 -10.96 5.59
CA SER A 23 -6.11 -11.95 5.01
C SER A 23 -7.45 -12.11 5.74
N GLN A 24 -7.65 -11.43 6.87
CA GLN A 24 -8.93 -11.43 7.58
C GLN A 24 -10.03 -10.76 6.74
N VAL A 25 -11.21 -11.36 6.70
CA VAL A 25 -12.35 -10.85 5.91
C VAL A 25 -12.74 -9.44 6.37
N GLU A 26 -12.70 -9.20 7.68
CA GLU A 26 -13.02 -7.89 8.31
C GLU A 26 -12.01 -6.80 7.95
N ARG A 27 -10.86 -7.17 7.37
CA ARG A 27 -9.81 -6.24 6.94
C ARG A 27 -9.82 -5.97 5.44
N MET A 28 -10.74 -6.56 4.68
CA MET A 28 -10.81 -6.35 3.23
C MET A 28 -11.03 -4.87 2.88
N ASP A 29 -11.99 -4.20 3.51
CA ASP A 29 -12.25 -2.77 3.26
C ASP A 29 -11.04 -1.90 3.59
N ALA A 30 -10.35 -2.21 4.68
CA ALA A 30 -9.13 -1.51 5.07
C ALA A 30 -7.96 -1.76 4.09
N ASN A 31 -7.86 -2.97 3.50
CA ASN A 31 -6.87 -3.25 2.47
C ASN A 31 -7.17 -2.44 1.18
N MET A 32 -8.45 -2.33 0.79
CA MET A 32 -8.86 -1.53 -0.37
C MET A 32 -8.56 -0.04 -0.14
N GLU A 33 -8.94 0.52 1.00
CA GLU A 33 -8.62 1.92 1.33
C GLU A 33 -7.10 2.18 1.35
N ALA A 34 -6.32 1.21 1.84
CA ALA A 34 -4.87 1.33 1.91
C ALA A 34 -4.19 1.26 0.52
N ILE A 35 -4.70 0.47 -0.43
CA ILE A 35 -4.13 0.40 -1.78
C ILE A 35 -4.50 1.64 -2.60
N ASP A 36 -5.73 2.15 -2.45
CA ASP A 36 -6.15 3.41 -3.07
C ASP A 36 -5.28 4.58 -2.55
N ASN A 37 -5.02 4.61 -1.24
CA ASN A 37 -4.13 5.60 -0.64
C ASN A 37 -2.68 5.48 -1.15
N LEU A 38 -2.17 4.27 -1.34
CA LEU A 38 -0.85 4.04 -1.93
C LEU A 38 -0.78 4.60 -3.35
N GLU A 39 -1.78 4.33 -4.18
CA GLU A 39 -1.85 4.84 -5.55
C GLU A 39 -1.88 6.38 -5.59
N VAL A 40 -2.69 7.02 -4.75
CA VAL A 40 -2.71 8.49 -4.64
C VAL A 40 -1.34 9.04 -4.23
N ASN A 41 -0.69 8.45 -3.22
CA ASN A 41 0.59 8.95 -2.74
C ASN A 41 1.74 8.75 -3.75
N LEU A 42 1.72 7.65 -4.52
CA LEU A 42 2.68 7.42 -5.60
C LEU A 42 2.50 8.46 -6.72
N ASN A 43 1.24 8.67 -7.13
CA ASN A 43 0.90 9.65 -8.17
C ASN A 43 1.30 11.08 -7.79
N GLU A 44 1.10 11.49 -6.53
CA GLU A 44 1.55 12.80 -6.03
C GLU A 44 3.08 13.00 -6.13
N GLN A 45 3.85 11.91 -6.24
CA GLN A 45 5.32 11.94 -6.34
C GLN A 45 5.82 11.62 -7.75
N GLY A 46 4.91 11.48 -8.71
CA GLY A 46 5.25 11.21 -10.11
C GLY A 46 5.54 9.73 -10.40
N TYR A 47 5.13 8.82 -9.51
CA TYR A 47 5.21 7.37 -9.73
C TYR A 47 3.83 6.80 -10.06
N ASP A 48 3.80 5.73 -10.84
CA ASP A 48 2.58 5.00 -11.16
C ASP A 48 2.69 3.56 -10.65
N LEU A 49 1.72 3.13 -9.85
CA LEU A 49 1.65 1.78 -9.29
C LEU A 49 1.63 0.69 -10.38
N GLN A 50 1.14 0.99 -11.58
CA GLN A 50 1.10 0.07 -12.73
C GLN A 50 2.48 -0.16 -13.36
N THR A 51 3.44 0.72 -13.11
CA THR A 51 4.77 0.68 -13.77
C THR A 51 5.90 0.40 -12.80
N ILE A 52 5.76 0.77 -11.53
CA ILE A 52 6.75 0.48 -10.51
C ILE A 52 6.76 -1.03 -10.18
N PRO A 53 7.93 -1.64 -9.93
CA PRO A 53 8.00 -3.00 -9.41
C PRO A 53 7.11 -3.16 -8.16
N TYR A 54 6.12 -4.04 -8.25
CA TYR A 54 5.08 -4.20 -7.25
C TYR A 54 4.85 -5.68 -6.91
N VAL A 55 4.73 -5.98 -5.61
CA VAL A 55 4.36 -7.31 -5.11
C VAL A 55 3.21 -7.18 -4.12
N LEU A 56 2.19 -8.04 -4.26
CA LEU A 56 1.14 -8.22 -3.27
C LEU A 56 1.46 -9.44 -2.39
N GLN A 57 1.54 -9.23 -1.08
CA GLN A 57 1.67 -10.28 -0.08
C GLN A 57 0.37 -10.42 0.70
N TYR A 58 -0.27 -11.59 0.64
CA TYR A 58 -1.33 -11.94 1.57
C TYR A 58 -0.73 -12.47 2.88
N ASN A 59 -0.79 -11.66 3.93
CA ASN A 59 -0.29 -12.00 5.26
C ASN A 59 -1.40 -12.59 6.13
N LYS A 60 -1.01 -13.28 7.22
CA LYS A 60 -1.91 -13.93 8.18
C LYS A 60 -2.79 -15.03 7.60
N ARG A 61 -2.22 -15.85 6.71
CA ARG A 61 -2.90 -17.00 6.07
C ARG A 61 -3.20 -18.14 7.04
N ASP A 62 -2.62 -18.10 8.22
CA ASP A 62 -2.84 -19.03 9.34
C ASP A 62 -4.18 -18.81 10.05
N LEU A 63 -4.84 -17.67 9.83
CA LEU A 63 -6.12 -17.36 10.45
C LEU A 63 -7.24 -18.22 9.83
N PRO A 64 -8.23 -18.64 10.64
CA PRO A 64 -9.31 -19.53 10.24
C PRO A 64 -10.26 -18.92 9.20
#